data_AF-A0A183GNC9-F1
#
_entry.id   AF-A0A183GNC9-F1
#
_cell.length_a   1.000
_cell.length_b   1.000
_cell.length_c   1.000
_cell.angle_alpha   90.00
_cell.angle_beta   90.00
_cell.angle_gamma   90.00
#
_symmetry.space_group_name_H-M   'P 1'
#
loop_
_entity.id
_entity.type
_entity.pdbx_description
1 polymer ?
#
loop_
_entity_poly.entity_id
_entity_poly.type
_entity_poly.pdbx_seq_one_letter_code
_entity_poly.pdbx_strand_id
1 'polypeptide(L)'
;MHQHLIVLLALEVADFATPLCDPLRVEPPRSERPNITLTYDSTPDETNKYQNGTNVTFNCPPHYPIGVDKYGVCIDGEWKTLLVYGWDKTIPGFCQRKLPLFI
;
A
#
# COMPACT_ATOMS: atom_id res chain seq x y z
N MET A 1 -17.98 -45.92 8.00
CA MET A 1 -17.07 -45.45 6.93
C MET A 1 -17.51 -44.11 6.32
N HIS A 2 -18.08 -43.17 7.10
CA HIS A 2 -18.60 -41.88 6.58
C HIS A 2 -17.90 -40.63 7.17
N GLN A 3 -17.03 -40.80 8.18
CA GLN A 3 -16.35 -39.66 8.82
C GLN A 3 -15.09 -39.19 8.07
N HIS A 4 -14.44 -40.05 7.28
CA HIS A 4 -13.24 -39.66 6.52
C HIS A 4 -13.52 -38.79 5.30
N LEU A 5 -14.75 -38.79 4.76
CA LEU A 5 -15.11 -38.05 3.56
C LEU A 5 -15.40 -36.56 3.83
N ILE A 6 -15.89 -36.22 5.03
CA ILE A 6 -16.22 -34.84 5.43
C ILE A 6 -14.94 -34.02 5.68
N VAL A 7 -13.88 -34.65 6.18
CA VAL A 7 -12.60 -33.98 6.45
C VAL A 7 -11.95 -33.50 5.15
N LEU A 8 -12.06 -34.26 4.06
CA LEU A 8 -11.52 -33.87 2.76
C LEU A 8 -12.22 -32.63 2.18
N LEU A 9 -13.56 -32.54 2.32
CA LEU A 9 -14.33 -31.36 1.89
C LEU A 9 -14.07 -30.12 2.76
N ALA A 10 -13.65 -30.30 4.01
CA ALA A 10 -13.33 -29.18 4.91
C ALA A 10 -11.91 -28.61 4.68
N LEU A 11 -11.00 -29.36 4.06
CA LEU A 11 -9.65 -28.87 3.73
C LEU A 11 -9.61 -28.03 2.45
N GLU A 12 -10.64 -28.09 1.59
CA GLU A 12 -10.71 -27.28 0.36
C GLU A 12 -11.21 -25.85 0.61
N VAL A 13 -11.71 -25.54 1.82
CA VAL A 13 -12.22 -24.21 2.20
C VAL A 13 -11.30 -23.44 3.16
N ALA A 14 -10.16 -24.02 3.53
CA ALA A 14 -9.12 -23.31 4.27
C ALA A 14 -8.09 -22.77 3.26
N ASP A 15 -7.82 -21.47 3.34
CA ASP A 15 -6.63 -20.78 2.78
C ASP A 15 -6.70 -20.12 1.39
N PHE A 16 -7.88 -19.96 0.76
CA PHE A 16 -8.06 -18.93 -0.28
C PHE A 16 -8.51 -17.59 0.30
N ALA A 17 -7.97 -17.20 1.46
CA ALA A 17 -8.10 -15.82 1.90
C ALA A 17 -7.32 -14.97 0.90
N THR A 18 -8.01 -14.17 0.09
CA THR A 18 -7.34 -13.19 -0.78
C THR A 18 -6.38 -12.38 0.08
N PRO A 19 -5.08 -12.36 -0.24
CA PRO A 19 -4.10 -11.69 0.59
C PRO A 19 -4.42 -10.18 0.65
N LEU A 20 -4.60 -9.67 1.87
CA LEU A 20 -4.97 -8.28 2.15
C LEU A 20 -3.73 -7.48 2.55
N CYS A 21 -3.69 -6.20 2.18
CA CYS A 21 -2.59 -5.32 2.56
C CYS A 21 -2.85 -4.64 3.91
N ASP A 22 -1.84 -4.60 4.77
CA ASP A 22 -1.88 -3.78 5.98
C ASP A 22 -1.83 -2.28 5.65
N PRO A 23 -2.34 -1.40 6.52
CA PRO A 23 -2.22 0.03 6.35
C PRO A 23 -0.75 0.46 6.26
N LEU A 24 -0.43 1.30 5.28
CA LEU A 24 0.92 1.84 5.16
C LEU A 24 1.24 2.71 6.37
N ARG A 25 2.34 2.37 7.05
CA ARG A 25 2.89 3.19 8.14
C ARG A 25 3.77 4.28 7.55
N VAL A 26 3.39 5.52 7.80
CA VAL A 26 4.21 6.69 7.51
C VAL A 26 5.10 7.00 8.72
N GLU A 27 6.39 7.17 8.49
CA GLU A 27 7.30 7.62 9.55
C GLU A 27 6.92 9.03 10.02
N PRO A 28 7.11 9.36 11.31
CA PRO A 28 6.86 10.70 11.82
C PRO A 28 7.75 11.73 11.11
N PRO A 29 7.33 13.01 11.05
CA PRO A 29 8.13 14.06 10.45
C PRO A 29 9.44 14.17 11.21
N ARG A 30 10.56 13.88 10.56
CA ARG A 30 11.85 14.42 10.98
C ARG A 30 11.87 15.87 10.49
N SER A 31 12.36 16.82 11.30
CA SER A 31 12.25 18.29 11.09
C SER A 31 12.53 18.83 9.67
N GLU A 32 13.19 18.07 8.81
CA GLU A 32 13.56 18.43 7.45
C GLU A 32 12.67 17.79 6.35
N ARG A 33 11.73 16.91 6.72
CA ARG A 33 10.81 16.20 5.81
C ARG A 33 9.36 16.50 6.19
N PRO A 34 8.54 17.01 5.27
CA PRO A 34 7.14 17.29 5.56
C PRO A 34 6.33 15.98 5.67
N ASN A 35 5.18 16.05 6.35
CA ASN A 35 4.28 14.90 6.48
C ASN A 35 3.67 14.52 5.14
N ILE A 36 3.83 13.25 4.75
CA ILE A 36 3.02 12.67 3.68
C ILE A 36 1.62 12.35 4.20
N THR A 37 0.62 12.59 3.36
CA THR A 37 -0.76 12.13 3.60
C THR A 37 -1.08 11.02 2.61
N LEU A 38 -1.76 9.97 3.07
CA LEU A 38 -2.17 8.85 2.23
C LEU A 38 -3.63 8.98 1.87
N THR A 39 -3.95 8.84 0.59
CA THR A 39 -5.34 8.79 0.10
C THR A 39 -5.58 7.42 -0.51
N TYR A 40 -6.48 6.65 0.08
CA TYR A 40 -6.89 5.34 -0.44
C TYR A 40 -8.16 5.50 -1.28
N ASP A 41 -8.30 4.70 -2.33
CA ASP A 41 -9.50 4.68 -3.19
C ASP A 41 -10.66 3.87 -2.60
N SER A 42 -10.38 3.11 -1.55
CA SER A 42 -11.31 2.21 -0.86
C SER A 42 -11.07 2.25 0.65
N THR A 43 -12.11 1.95 1.41
CA THR A 43 -12.04 1.84 2.87
C THR A 43 -11.51 0.47 3.28
N PRO A 44 -10.76 0.38 4.39
CA PRO A 44 -10.31 -0.91 4.90
C PRO A 44 -11.49 -1.75 5.38
N ASP A 45 -11.28 -3.06 5.50
CA ASP A 45 -12.24 -4.03 6.03
C ASP A 45 -12.37 -3.94 7.57
N GLU A 46 -13.14 -4.86 8.15
CA GLU A 46 -13.33 -4.96 9.60
C GLU A 46 -12.03 -5.27 10.38
N THR A 47 -11.01 -5.81 9.72
CA THR A 47 -9.69 -6.09 10.29
C THR A 47 -8.68 -4.96 10.08
N ASN A 48 -9.13 -3.81 9.56
CA ASN A 48 -8.32 -2.66 9.21
C ASN A 48 -7.28 -2.96 8.10
N LYS A 49 -7.65 -3.77 7.09
CA LYS A 49 -6.82 -4.14 5.95
C LYS A 49 -7.47 -3.78 4.61
N TYR A 50 -6.66 -3.65 3.59
CA TYR A 50 -7.08 -3.27 2.24
C TYR A 50 -7.13 -4.46 1.29
N GLN A 51 -8.13 -4.45 0.41
CA GLN A 51 -8.31 -5.52 -0.58
C GLN A 51 -7.28 -5.44 -1.69
N ASN A 52 -7.01 -6.59 -2.32
CA ASN A 52 -6.21 -6.64 -3.53
C ASN A 52 -6.83 -5.76 -4.62
N GLY A 53 -6.03 -4.90 -5.24
CA GLY A 53 -6.45 -3.90 -6.22
C GLY A 53 -6.68 -2.49 -5.65
N THR A 54 -6.75 -2.32 -4.32
CA THR A 54 -6.82 -0.99 -3.70
C THR A 54 -5.64 -0.12 -4.14
N ASN A 55 -5.93 1.11 -4.54
CA ASN A 55 -4.90 2.10 -4.85
C ASN A 55 -4.68 3.04 -3.65
N VAL A 56 -3.42 3.40 -3.41
CA VAL A 56 -3.02 4.43 -2.46
C VAL A 56 -2.24 5.52 -3.19
N THR A 57 -2.57 6.77 -2.92
CA THR A 57 -1.89 7.96 -3.43
C THR A 57 -1.10 8.62 -2.31
N PHE A 58 0.17 8.96 -2.59
CA PHE A 58 1.04 9.70 -1.67
C PHE A 58 0.90 11.19 -1.94
N ASN A 59 0.39 11.96 -0.97
CA ASN A 59 0.22 13.41 -1.08
C ASN A 59 1.25 14.14 -0.24
N CYS A 60 1.93 15.12 -0.83
CA CYS A 60 2.83 16.04 -0.11
C CYS A 60 2.15 17.37 0.20
N PRO A 61 2.60 18.09 1.25
CA PRO A 61 2.09 19.43 1.54
C PRO A 61 2.45 20.43 0.44
N PRO A 62 1.74 21.58 0.39
CA PRO A 62 2.04 22.65 -0.54
C PRO A 62 3.52 23.03 -0.51
N HIS A 63 4.10 23.30 -1.68
CA HIS A 63 5.51 23.67 -1.89
C HIS A 63 6.55 22.53 -1.81
N TYR A 64 6.10 21.30 -1.56
CA TYR A 64 6.94 20.10 -1.62
C TYR A 64 6.45 19.19 -2.74
N PRO A 65 7.05 19.21 -3.94
CA PRO A 65 6.68 18.25 -4.97
C PRO A 65 6.95 16.82 -4.48
N ILE A 66 5.99 15.93 -4.73
CA ILE A 66 6.19 14.48 -4.61
C ILE A 66 7.19 14.07 -5.69
N GLY A 67 8.13 13.18 -5.34
CA GLY A 67 9.02 12.52 -6.29
C GLY A 67 8.29 11.66 -7.34
N VAL A 68 9.05 10.78 -8.00
CA VAL A 68 8.61 9.99 -9.17
C VAL A 68 7.48 8.99 -8.82
N ASP A 69 7.42 8.52 -7.57
CA ASP A 69 6.52 7.44 -7.14
C ASP A 69 5.32 7.99 -6.33
N LYS A 70 4.20 8.28 -7.03
CA LYS A 70 3.03 8.94 -6.43
C LYS A 70 1.90 8.00 -6.02
N TYR A 71 1.98 6.73 -6.41
CA TYR A 71 0.91 5.76 -6.20
C TYR A 71 1.45 4.36 -5.89
N GLY A 72 0.67 3.59 -5.16
CA GLY A 72 0.88 2.17 -4.92
C GLY A 72 -0.44 1.41 -5.09
N VAL A 73 -0.35 0.12 -5.38
CA VAL A 73 -1.48 -0.79 -5.56
C VAL A 73 -1.28 -1.98 -4.64
N CYS A 74 -2.31 -2.38 -3.92
CA CYS A 74 -2.29 -3.60 -3.13
C CYS A 74 -2.33 -4.81 -4.09
N ILE A 75 -1.25 -5.59 -4.15
CA ILE A 75 -1.13 -6.76 -5.01
C ILE A 75 -0.55 -7.91 -4.19
N ASP A 76 -1.32 -8.99 -4.07
CA ASP A 76 -0.96 -10.20 -3.33
C ASP A 76 -0.60 -9.94 -1.86
N GLY A 77 -1.30 -9.01 -1.21
CA GLY A 77 -1.04 -8.60 0.19
C GLY A 77 0.14 -7.67 0.39
N GLU A 78 0.79 -7.23 -0.70
CA GLU A 78 1.87 -6.26 -0.65
C GLU A 78 1.54 -4.99 -1.45
N TRP A 79 1.90 -3.83 -0.92
CA TRP A 79 1.84 -2.58 -1.68
C TRP A 79 2.96 -2.56 -2.72
N LYS A 80 2.59 -2.40 -3.99
CA LYS A 80 3.51 -2.34 -5.13
C LYS A 80 3.30 -1.08 -5.96
N THR A 81 4.39 -0.47 -6.42
CA THR A 81 4.37 0.67 -7.33
C THR A 81 4.86 0.23 -8.70
N LEU A 82 4.23 0.75 -9.76
CA LEU A 82 4.64 0.47 -11.13
C LEU A 82 5.86 1.33 -11.49
N LEU A 83 7.01 0.70 -11.60
CA LEU A 83 8.22 1.29 -12.15
C LEU A 83 8.34 0.95 -13.65
N VAL A 84 9.23 1.66 -14.36
CA VAL A 84 9.50 1.44 -15.80
C VAL A 84 9.82 -0.02 -16.13
N TYR A 85 10.35 -0.77 -15.16
CA TYR A 85 10.78 -2.17 -15.33
C TYR A 85 9.86 -3.20 -14.66
N GLY A 86 8.71 -2.80 -14.09
CA GLY A 86 7.74 -3.72 -13.48
C GLY A 86 7.18 -3.26 -12.14
N TRP A 87 6.62 -4.19 -11.37
CA TRP A 87 6.10 -3.97 -10.03
C TRP A 87 7.22 -4.11 -9.00
N ASP A 88 7.48 -3.03 -8.27
CA ASP A 88 8.41 -3.04 -7.13
C ASP A 88 7.65 -2.75 -5.84
N LYS A 89 8.22 -3.11 -4.70
CA LYS A 89 7.61 -2.84 -3.39
C LYS A 89 7.46 -1.32 -3.24
N THR A 90 6.26 -0.89 -2.85
CA THR A 90 6.01 0.53 -2.64
C THR A 90 6.87 1.03 -1.49
N ILE A 91 7.80 1.93 -1.81
CA ILE A 91 8.49 2.77 -0.84
C ILE A 91 7.71 4.09 -0.86
N PRO A 92 7.00 4.46 0.22
CA PRO A 92 6.34 5.76 0.29
C PRO A 92 7.35 6.84 -0.07
N GLY A 93 7.11 7.53 -1.19
CA GLY A 93 8.05 8.52 -1.68
C GLY A 93 8.27 9.62 -0.64
N PHE A 94 9.49 10.14 -0.57
CA PHE A 94 9.76 11.30 0.28
C PHE A 94 9.37 12.58 -0.46
N CYS A 95 8.69 13.47 0.24
CA CYS A 95 8.47 14.82 -0.25
C CYS A 95 9.81 15.56 -0.37
N GLN A 96 10.13 16.07 -1.55
CA GLN A 96 11.33 16.85 -1.75
C GLN A 96 11.05 18.32 -1.41
N ARG A 97 11.93 18.96 -0.63
CA ARG A 97 11.93 20.42 -0.55
C ARG A 97 12.19 20.94 -1.95
N LYS A 98 11.30 21.77 -2.49
CA LYS A 98 11.66 22.66 -3.58
C LYS A 98 12.68 23.63 -2.98
N LEU A 99 13.99 23.33 -3.09
CA LEU A 99 14.98 24.38 -2.85
C LEU A 99 14.64 25.49 -3.85
N PRO A 100 14.50 26.76 -3.40
CA PRO A 100 14.42 27.85 -4.35
C PRO A 100 15.65 27.73 -5.24
N LEU A 101 15.43 27.64 -6.55
CA LEU A 101 16.48 27.81 -7.52
C LEU A 101 17.00 29.23 -7.26
N PHE A 102 18.10 29.36 -6.53
CA PHE A 102 18.82 30.62 -6.43
C PHE A 102 19.44 30.84 -7.81
N ILE A 103 18.67 31.47 -8.69
CA ILE A 103 19.12 32.01 -9.99
C ILE A 103 19.52 33.45 -9.76
#